data_AF-A0A0M8Y657-F1
#
_entry.id   AF-A0A0M8Y657-F1
#
_cell.length_a   1.000
_cell.length_b   1.000
_cell.length_c   1.000
_cell.angle_alpha   90.00
_cell.angle_beta   90.00
_cell.angle_gamma   90.00
#
_symmetry.space_group_name_H-M   'P 1'
#
loop_
_entity.id
_entity.type
_entity.pdbx_description
1 polymer ?
#
loop_
_entity_poly.entity_id
_entity_poly.type
_entity_poly.pdbx_seq_one_letter_code
_entity_poly.pdbx_strand_id
1 'polypeptide(L)'
;MDDRVLGPLTARQLAILAVTGAVLYLLWAATRTLLPTPVFAVFAVPVGAAAMMLALGRRDGVAMDKLLLAAIRQRLAPRHRVAAPEGVRPAPAWLTAAAGEPAGGRPRDGRRASRSEQVSPSALRLPAEAVTDTGVVDLGGDGLAVVAVASTVNFALRTPNEQEALVAGFGRYLHSLTAPVQVLVRTERLDLSGQIAQLRERAGGLPHPALEAAALEHADYLVQLGGQSHLLRRQVLLVLREPYGVAAPTDGLGGPGPLAVLGSMASRRQRKHAAGQVDGGLRWAAESRLVRRLSEAIELLSPAGIAVTPLDAGQATAVLASACNPDSLLPPTARLAGADEVITTSHPDPSEQDTAGILRRPVGHAFGQDEDYDDPDFDDEDGRVRS
;
A
#
# COMPACT_ATOMS: atom_id res chain seq x y z
N MET A 1 -4.85 -1.84 27.45
CA MET A 1 -5.67 -2.35 28.57
C MET A 1 -6.73 -1.31 28.84
N ASP A 2 -7.99 -1.61 28.57
CA ASP A 2 -9.10 -0.70 28.86
C ASP A 2 -9.33 -0.65 30.37
N ASP A 3 -9.22 0.54 30.96
CA ASP A 3 -9.45 0.73 32.40
C ASP A 3 -10.91 0.41 32.76
N ARG A 4 -11.06 -0.60 33.61
CA ARG A 4 -12.34 -1.02 34.19
C ARG A 4 -12.54 -0.20 35.47
N VAL A 5 -13.53 0.69 35.46
CA VAL A 5 -13.72 1.67 36.54
C VAL A 5 -14.79 1.23 37.52
N LEU A 6 -15.78 0.45 37.06
CA LEU A 6 -16.84 -0.08 37.92
C LEU A 6 -17.23 -1.50 37.48
N GLY A 7 -16.72 -2.52 38.17
CA GLY A 7 -17.00 -3.92 37.87
C GLY A 7 -16.55 -4.34 36.45
N PRO A 8 -17.39 -5.00 35.64
CA PRO A 8 -17.03 -5.40 34.27
C PRO A 8 -17.11 -4.25 33.24
N LEU A 9 -17.56 -3.06 33.64
CA LEU A 9 -17.82 -1.94 32.72
C LEU A 9 -16.62 -1.01 32.58
N THR A 10 -16.32 -0.64 31.34
CA THR A 10 -15.32 0.38 31.01
C THR A 10 -15.84 1.79 31.33
N ALA A 11 -14.94 2.74 31.61
CA ALA A 11 -15.31 4.15 31.80
C ALA A 11 -16.19 4.70 30.66
N ARG A 12 -15.89 4.27 29.43
CA ARG A 12 -16.61 4.65 28.21
C ARG A 12 -18.06 4.17 28.21
N GLN A 13 -18.29 2.91 28.57
CA GLN A 13 -19.63 2.31 28.64
C GLN A 13 -20.50 3.00 29.68
N LEU A 14 -19.91 3.29 30.84
CA LEU A 14 -20.59 3.98 31.93
C LEU A 14 -20.97 5.41 31.52
N ALA A 15 -20.08 6.13 30.82
CA ALA A 15 -20.37 7.47 30.32
C ALA A 15 -21.55 7.49 29.31
N ILE A 16 -21.58 6.56 28.36
CA ILE A 16 -22.68 6.47 27.36
C ILE A 16 -24.02 6.20 28.05
N LEU A 17 -24.06 5.26 28.99
CA LEU A 17 -25.27 4.91 29.72
C LEU A 17 -25.72 6.04 30.67
N ALA A 18 -24.78 6.68 31.37
CA ALA A 18 -25.08 7.78 32.30
C ALA A 18 -25.64 9.01 31.56
N VAL A 19 -25.03 9.40 30.43
CA VAL A 19 -25.51 10.52 29.61
C VAL A 19 -26.89 10.21 29.05
N THR A 20 -27.10 9.00 28.51
CA THR A 20 -28.41 8.61 27.98
C THR A 20 -29.48 8.61 29.07
N GLY A 21 -29.17 8.05 30.24
CA GLY A 21 -30.06 8.03 31.40
C GLY A 21 -30.42 9.44 31.89
N ALA A 22 -29.44 10.35 31.97
CA ALA A 22 -29.66 11.74 32.34
C ALA A 22 -30.55 12.47 31.34
N VAL A 23 -30.32 12.28 30.03
CA VAL A 23 -31.16 12.87 28.97
C VAL A 23 -32.59 12.36 29.06
N LEU A 24 -32.80 11.04 29.18
CA LEU A 24 -34.14 10.46 29.31
C LEU A 24 -34.85 10.94 30.57
N TYR A 25 -34.14 11.08 31.70
CA TYR A 25 -34.69 11.61 32.94
C TYR A 25 -35.11 13.08 32.82
N LEU A 26 -34.27 13.93 32.21
CA LEU A 26 -34.61 15.33 31.97
C LEU A 26 -35.81 15.47 31.02
N LEU A 27 -35.86 14.67 29.96
CA LEU A 27 -36.99 14.64 29.03
C LEU A 27 -38.28 14.22 29.75
N TRP A 28 -38.20 13.21 30.60
CA TRP A 28 -39.34 12.77 31.42
C TRP A 28 -39.78 13.85 32.40
N ALA A 29 -38.85 14.48 33.11
CA ALA A 29 -39.14 15.54 34.08
C ALA A 29 -39.85 16.75 33.43
N ALA A 30 -39.47 17.10 32.20
CA ALA A 30 -40.08 18.17 31.43
C ALA A 30 -41.44 17.80 30.82
N THR A 31 -41.66 16.52 30.46
CA THR A 31 -42.86 16.08 29.74
C THR A 31 -43.91 15.40 30.61
N ARG A 32 -43.59 15.02 31.86
CA ARG A 32 -44.50 14.30 32.78
C ARG A 32 -45.83 15.01 33.05
N THR A 33 -45.92 16.32 32.85
CA THR A 33 -47.16 17.10 33.00
C THR A 33 -48.03 17.11 31.75
N LEU A 34 -47.47 16.77 30.58
CA LEU A 34 -48.16 16.77 29.28
C LEU A 34 -48.39 15.35 28.74
N LEU A 35 -47.50 14.40 29.01
CA LEU A 35 -47.57 13.04 28.51
C LEU A 35 -47.83 12.02 29.63
N PRO A 36 -48.80 11.11 29.47
CA PRO A 36 -48.93 9.95 30.33
C PRO A 36 -47.66 9.09 30.30
N THR A 37 -47.23 8.61 31.47
CA THR A 37 -46.07 7.73 31.64
C THR A 37 -45.96 6.57 30.64
N PRO A 38 -47.04 5.82 30.30
CA PRO A 38 -46.91 4.71 29.34
C PRO A 38 -46.53 5.19 27.92
N VAL A 39 -47.00 6.37 27.50
CA VAL A 39 -46.67 6.92 26.18
C VAL A 39 -45.19 7.31 26.12
N PHE A 40 -44.67 7.93 27.18
CA PHE A 40 -43.25 8.24 27.28
C PHE A 40 -42.40 6.96 27.25
N ALA A 41 -42.82 5.90 27.98
CA ALA A 41 -42.10 4.63 28.03
C ALA A 41 -41.98 3.96 26.64
N VAL A 42 -43.02 4.04 25.81
CA VAL A 42 -43.00 3.49 24.43
C VAL A 42 -41.87 4.09 23.59
N PHE A 43 -41.53 5.36 23.78
CA PHE A 43 -40.41 6.01 23.08
C PHE A 43 -39.07 5.86 23.82
N ALA A 44 -39.09 5.88 25.16
CA ALA A 44 -37.87 5.79 25.96
C ALA A 44 -37.23 4.40 25.92
N VAL A 45 -38.03 3.32 25.88
CA VAL A 45 -37.52 1.93 25.86
C VAL A 45 -36.67 1.64 24.61
N PRO A 46 -37.11 1.96 23.37
CA PRO A 46 -36.26 1.80 22.18
C PRO A 46 -34.96 2.60 22.25
N VAL A 47 -35.00 3.83 22.76
CA VAL A 47 -33.82 4.69 22.90
C VAL A 47 -32.84 4.10 23.91
N GLY A 48 -33.34 3.63 25.05
CA GLY A 48 -32.53 2.94 26.06
C GLY A 48 -31.92 1.64 25.54
N ALA A 49 -32.70 0.84 24.79
CA ALA A 49 -32.22 -0.38 24.16
C ALA A 49 -31.12 -0.10 23.11
N ALA A 50 -31.30 0.95 22.29
CA ALA A 50 -30.30 1.38 21.32
C ALA A 50 -29.00 1.85 22.00
N ALA A 51 -29.09 2.61 23.09
CA ALA A 51 -27.93 3.05 23.87
C ALA A 51 -27.20 1.88 24.55
N MET A 52 -27.95 0.91 25.07
CA MET A 52 -27.40 -0.34 25.61
C MET A 52 -26.67 -1.12 24.51
N MET A 53 -27.27 -1.25 23.32
CA MET A 53 -26.64 -1.86 22.15
C MET A 53 -25.39 -1.08 21.72
N LEU A 54 -25.39 0.24 21.82
CA LEU A 54 -24.23 1.06 21.47
C LEU A 54 -23.07 0.87 22.45
N ALA A 55 -23.37 0.76 23.74
CA ALA A 55 -22.38 0.63 24.81
C ALA A 55 -21.81 -0.79 24.92
N LEU A 56 -22.66 -1.82 24.84
CA LEU A 56 -22.26 -3.22 25.03
C LEU A 56 -22.03 -3.95 23.70
N GLY A 57 -22.61 -3.48 22.60
CA GLY A 57 -22.49 -4.13 21.30
C GLY A 57 -21.08 -4.09 20.76
N ARG A 58 -20.59 -5.25 20.37
CA ARG A 58 -19.40 -5.41 19.54
C ARG A 58 -19.78 -6.17 18.28
N ARG A 59 -19.25 -5.71 17.14
CA ARG A 59 -19.34 -6.41 15.87
C ARG A 59 -17.92 -6.54 15.33
N ASP A 60 -17.50 -7.78 15.07
CA ASP A 60 -16.18 -8.11 14.53
C ASP A 60 -15.01 -7.51 15.36
N GLY A 61 -15.17 -7.48 16.69
CA GLY A 61 -14.19 -6.91 17.62
C GLY A 61 -14.25 -5.39 17.79
N VAL A 62 -15.03 -4.69 16.98
CA VAL A 62 -15.21 -3.23 17.03
C VAL A 62 -16.46 -2.88 17.84
N ALA A 63 -16.36 -1.86 18.69
CA ALA A 63 -17.49 -1.37 19.46
C ALA A 63 -18.50 -0.60 18.59
N MET A 64 -19.79 -0.76 18.89
CA MET A 64 -20.89 -0.26 18.05
C MET A 64 -20.96 1.28 17.99
N ASP A 65 -20.50 1.97 19.04
CA ASP A 65 -20.32 3.42 19.07
C ASP A 65 -19.31 3.91 18.02
N LYS A 66 -18.19 3.20 17.86
CA LYS A 66 -17.18 3.49 16.83
C LYS A 66 -17.71 3.24 15.43
N LEU A 67 -18.47 2.16 15.23
CA LEU A 67 -19.11 1.88 13.95
C LEU A 67 -20.15 2.95 13.59
N LEU A 68 -20.94 3.41 14.55
CA LEU A 68 -21.90 4.50 14.33
C LEU A 68 -21.17 5.81 13.96
N LEU A 69 -20.11 6.17 14.66
CA LEU A 69 -19.31 7.36 14.34
C LEU A 69 -18.65 7.24 12.96
N ALA A 70 -18.10 6.07 12.62
CA ALA A 70 -17.55 5.80 11.31
C ALA A 70 -18.62 5.91 10.21
N ALA A 71 -19.82 5.38 10.45
CA ALA A 71 -20.95 5.47 9.53
C ALA A 71 -21.44 6.92 9.34
N ILE A 72 -21.55 7.71 10.42
CA ILE A 72 -21.89 9.13 10.35
C ILE A 72 -20.80 9.87 9.56
N ARG A 73 -19.52 9.66 9.89
CA ARG A 73 -18.39 10.31 9.22
C ARG A 73 -18.35 9.93 7.73
N GLN A 74 -18.63 8.68 7.39
CA GLN A 74 -18.71 8.20 6.00
C GLN A 74 -19.90 8.81 5.26
N ARG A 75 -21.05 8.97 5.93
CA ARG A 75 -22.23 9.59 5.33
C ARG A 75 -22.06 11.09 5.10
N LEU A 76 -21.30 11.75 5.97
CA LEU A 76 -20.96 13.17 5.84
C LEU A 76 -19.73 13.40 4.95
N ALA A 77 -18.97 12.35 4.63
CA ALA A 77 -17.80 12.45 3.77
C ALA A 77 -18.17 12.71 2.30
N PRO A 78 -17.35 13.48 1.56
CA PRO A 78 -17.51 13.61 0.12
C PRO A 78 -17.39 12.24 -0.56
N ARG A 79 -18.32 11.96 -1.49
CA ARG A 79 -18.40 10.68 -2.22
C ARG A 79 -17.29 10.49 -3.25
N HIS A 80 -16.74 11.59 -3.77
CA HIS A 80 -15.72 11.57 -4.80
C HIS A 80 -14.41 12.10 -4.21
N ARG A 81 -13.43 11.22 -4.07
CA ARG A 81 -12.09 11.56 -3.61
C ARG A 81 -11.08 11.23 -4.70
N VAL A 82 -10.18 12.16 -4.99
CA VAL A 82 -9.14 12.02 -6.02
C VAL A 82 -7.78 12.09 -5.36
N ALA A 83 -6.83 11.26 -5.80
CA ALA A 83 -5.43 11.35 -5.39
C ALA A 83 -4.86 12.69 -5.90
N ALA A 84 -4.77 13.67 -5.01
CA ALA A 84 -4.26 15.01 -5.31
C ALA A 84 -3.44 15.49 -4.11
N PRO A 85 -2.13 15.15 -4.05
CA PRO A 85 -1.24 15.50 -2.94
C PRO A 85 -1.20 17.03 -2.73
N GLU A 86 -1.15 17.77 -3.84
CA GLU A 86 -1.14 19.24 -3.89
C GLU A 86 -2.51 19.89 -3.64
N GLY A 87 -3.53 19.07 -3.35
CA GLY A 87 -4.91 19.51 -3.26
C GLY A 87 -5.62 19.56 -4.61
N VAL A 88 -6.94 19.61 -4.55
CA VAL A 88 -7.78 19.65 -5.76
C VAL A 88 -7.80 21.07 -6.31
N ARG A 89 -7.22 21.27 -7.49
CA ARG A 89 -7.33 22.54 -8.20
C ARG A 89 -8.78 22.72 -8.66
N PRO A 90 -9.38 23.91 -8.48
CA PRO A 90 -10.72 24.17 -8.97
C PRO A 90 -10.74 24.00 -10.50
N ALA A 91 -11.76 23.30 -11.01
CA ALA A 91 -11.94 23.17 -12.45
C ALA A 91 -12.09 24.58 -13.07
N PRO A 92 -11.48 24.83 -14.25
CA PRO A 92 -11.62 26.10 -14.95
C PRO A 92 -13.10 26.48 -15.15
N ALA A 93 -13.43 27.76 -14.98
CA ALA A 93 -14.82 28.23 -15.00
C ALA A 93 -15.57 27.94 -16.32
N TRP A 94 -14.86 27.82 -17.44
CA TRP A 94 -15.46 27.49 -18.74
C TRP A 94 -15.95 26.03 -18.81
N LEU A 95 -15.30 25.11 -18.11
CA LEU A 95 -15.70 23.69 -18.07
C LEU A 95 -16.91 23.48 -17.15
N THR A 96 -16.98 24.21 -16.03
CA THR A 96 -18.12 24.16 -15.10
C THR A 96 -19.34 24.89 -15.65
N ALA A 97 -19.15 25.94 -16.46
CA ALA A 97 -20.24 26.61 -17.19
C ALA A 97 -20.91 25.66 -18.21
N ALA A 98 -20.12 24.92 -19.00
CA ALA A 98 -20.63 23.96 -19.99
C ALA A 98 -21.34 22.75 -19.35
N ALA A 99 -20.93 22.33 -18.15
CA ALA A 99 -21.60 21.25 -17.41
C ALA A 99 -22.91 21.69 -16.70
N GLY A 100 -23.09 23.00 -16.52
CA GLY A 100 -24.28 23.61 -15.93
C GLY A 100 -25.37 23.96 -16.96
N GLU A 101 -25.02 24.02 -18.24
CA GLU A 101 -26.00 24.21 -19.31
C GLU A 101 -26.74 22.89 -19.56
N PRO A 102 -28.08 22.85 -19.46
CA PRO A 102 -28.82 21.70 -19.91
C PRO A 102 -28.54 21.55 -21.41
N ALA A 103 -27.78 20.51 -21.77
CA ALA A 103 -27.61 20.11 -23.16
C ALA A 103 -28.98 20.16 -23.83
N GLY A 104 -29.12 20.96 -24.89
CA GLY A 104 -30.38 21.40 -25.51
C GLY A 104 -31.24 20.30 -26.15
N GLY A 105 -31.52 19.23 -25.42
CA GLY A 105 -32.52 18.22 -25.74
C GLY A 105 -33.88 18.66 -25.20
N ARG A 106 -34.88 18.71 -26.09
CA ARG A 106 -36.29 18.96 -25.74
C ARG A 106 -36.72 18.15 -24.50
N PRO A 107 -37.44 18.75 -23.53
CA PRO A 107 -37.89 18.04 -22.35
C PRO A 107 -38.92 16.98 -22.77
N ARG A 108 -38.51 15.71 -22.71
CA ARG A 108 -39.42 14.58 -22.89
C ARG A 108 -39.67 13.98 -21.51
N ASP A 109 -40.89 14.18 -21.03
CA ASP A 109 -41.54 13.55 -19.87
C ASP A 109 -40.84 13.63 -18.50
N GLY A 110 -41.33 14.56 -17.67
CA GLY A 110 -41.84 14.31 -16.30
C GLY A 110 -40.95 13.69 -15.22
N ARG A 111 -39.76 13.18 -15.52
CA ARG A 111 -38.82 12.66 -14.52
C ARG A 111 -37.99 13.83 -14.00
N ARG A 112 -38.23 14.17 -12.73
CA ARG A 112 -37.40 15.07 -11.90
C ARG A 112 -35.97 15.11 -12.44
N ALA A 113 -35.58 16.27 -12.98
CA ALA A 113 -34.20 16.56 -13.32
C ALA A 113 -33.32 16.10 -12.14
N SER A 114 -32.56 15.04 -12.36
CA SER A 114 -31.48 14.65 -11.47
C SER A 114 -30.54 15.84 -11.47
N ARG A 115 -30.67 16.68 -10.44
CA ARG A 115 -29.79 17.80 -10.12
C ARG A 115 -28.38 17.36 -10.47
N SER A 116 -27.80 17.89 -11.55
CA SER A 116 -26.45 17.59 -12.00
C SER A 116 -25.56 17.72 -10.77
N GLU A 117 -25.17 16.58 -10.20
CA GLU A 117 -24.41 16.53 -8.97
C GLU A 117 -23.07 17.14 -9.34
N GLN A 118 -22.82 18.39 -8.93
CA GLN A 118 -21.52 19.02 -9.10
C GLN A 118 -20.53 18.10 -8.39
N VAL A 119 -19.81 17.31 -9.18
CA VAL A 119 -18.75 16.45 -8.71
C VAL A 119 -17.65 17.40 -8.27
N SER A 120 -17.67 17.78 -6.98
CA SER A 120 -16.57 18.48 -6.33
C SER A 120 -15.64 17.41 -5.78
N PRO A 121 -14.57 17.02 -6.50
CA PRO A 121 -13.62 16.06 -5.98
C PRO A 121 -12.97 16.65 -4.72
N SER A 122 -12.92 15.86 -3.66
CA SER A 122 -12.10 16.16 -2.49
C SER A 122 -10.75 15.47 -2.62
N ALA A 123 -9.68 16.05 -2.09
CA ALA A 123 -8.39 15.35 -2.05
C ALA A 123 -8.52 14.08 -1.18
N LEU A 124 -8.01 12.96 -1.69
CA LEU A 124 -7.85 11.72 -0.94
C LEU A 124 -6.70 11.90 0.04
N ARG A 125 -6.99 11.87 1.34
CA ARG A 125 -5.96 11.81 2.38
C ARG A 125 -5.62 10.36 2.67
N LEU A 126 -4.44 9.94 2.25
CA LEU A 126 -3.89 8.65 2.59
C LEU A 126 -3.30 8.68 4.01
N PRO A 127 -3.34 7.57 4.74
CA PRO A 127 -2.59 7.44 6.00
C PRO A 127 -1.08 7.50 5.80
N ALA A 128 -0.60 7.18 4.59
CA ALA A 128 0.79 7.38 4.20
C ALA A 128 0.99 8.83 3.70
N GLU A 129 1.99 9.52 4.23
CA GLU A 129 2.36 10.88 3.85
C GLU A 129 3.45 10.89 2.77
N ALA A 130 4.39 9.94 2.81
CA ALA A 130 5.48 9.81 1.84
C ALA A 130 6.00 8.37 1.76
N VAL A 131 6.75 8.05 0.70
CA VAL A 131 7.54 6.83 0.58
C VAL A 131 8.99 7.26 0.28
N THR A 132 9.96 6.76 1.04
CA THR A 132 11.39 7.03 0.79
C THR A 132 11.89 6.22 -0.40
N ASP A 133 13.02 6.62 -0.98
CA ASP A 133 13.68 5.87 -2.07
C ASP A 133 14.00 4.42 -1.69
N THR A 134 14.23 4.16 -0.41
CA THR A 134 14.47 2.84 0.17
C THR A 134 13.21 1.99 0.36
N GLY A 135 12.03 2.52 0.02
CA GLY A 135 10.73 1.83 0.16
C GLY A 135 10.11 1.91 1.56
N VAL A 136 10.60 2.79 2.43
CA VAL A 136 10.01 3.03 3.76
C VAL A 136 8.82 3.97 3.61
N VAL A 137 7.66 3.53 4.09
CA VAL A 137 6.41 4.29 4.10
C VAL A 137 6.33 5.13 5.36
N ASP A 138 6.22 6.45 5.19
CA ASP A 138 6.00 7.40 6.28
C ASP A 138 4.51 7.51 6.56
N LEU A 139 4.11 7.23 7.81
CA LEU A 139 2.72 7.33 8.29
C LEU A 139 2.50 8.63 9.08
N GLY A 140 3.42 9.60 8.98
CA GLY A 140 3.35 10.85 9.72
C GLY A 140 3.43 10.61 11.23
N GLY A 141 2.49 11.17 12.00
CA GLY A 141 2.46 11.00 13.45
C GLY A 141 2.30 9.55 13.95
N ASP A 142 1.94 8.63 13.04
CA ASP A 142 1.70 7.22 13.35
C ASP A 142 2.95 6.33 13.23
N GLY A 143 4.09 6.84 12.75
CA GLY A 143 5.35 6.10 12.64
C GLY A 143 5.79 5.78 11.22
N LEU A 144 6.61 4.75 11.10
CA LEU A 144 7.13 4.24 9.82
C LEU A 144 6.63 2.83 9.55
N ALA A 145 6.57 2.44 8.28
CA ALA A 145 6.30 1.06 7.89
C ALA A 145 7.18 0.63 6.71
N VAL A 146 7.45 -0.67 6.64
CA VAL A 146 8.08 -1.31 5.47
C VAL A 146 7.15 -2.42 5.00
N VAL A 147 7.02 -2.53 3.67
CA VAL A 147 6.27 -3.59 3.02
C VAL A 147 7.26 -4.47 2.27
N ALA A 148 7.17 -5.78 2.46
CA ALA A 148 7.96 -6.77 1.74
C ALA A 148 7.04 -7.82 1.11
N VAL A 149 7.41 -8.33 -0.06
CA VAL A 149 6.73 -9.47 -0.68
C VAL A 149 7.35 -10.75 -0.14
N ALA A 150 6.50 -11.68 0.28
CA ALA A 150 6.90 -13.02 0.69
C ALA A 150 6.54 -14.04 -0.41
N SER A 151 7.47 -14.93 -0.74
CA SER A 151 7.19 -16.08 -1.59
C SER A 151 6.29 -17.08 -0.87
N THR A 152 5.74 -18.03 -1.62
CA THR A 152 4.92 -19.11 -1.06
C THR A 152 5.54 -20.46 -1.34
N VAL A 153 5.39 -21.40 -0.41
CA VAL A 153 5.81 -22.79 -0.55
C VAL A 153 4.60 -23.72 -0.72
N ASN A 154 4.74 -24.76 -1.54
CA ASN A 154 3.72 -25.79 -1.70
C ASN A 154 3.75 -26.77 -0.52
N PHE A 155 3.23 -26.35 0.63
CA PHE A 155 3.28 -27.10 1.89
C PHE A 155 2.72 -28.53 1.78
N ALA A 156 1.59 -28.69 1.09
CA ALA A 156 0.91 -30.00 0.96
C ALA A 156 1.70 -31.03 0.13
N LEU A 157 2.64 -30.59 -0.71
CA LEU A 157 3.48 -31.48 -1.53
C LEU A 157 4.76 -31.91 -0.81
N ARG A 158 4.97 -31.47 0.43
CA ARG A 158 6.14 -31.82 1.24
C ARG A 158 5.90 -33.08 2.05
N THR A 159 6.97 -33.80 2.35
CA THR A 159 6.92 -34.95 3.27
C THR A 159 6.54 -34.51 4.69
N PRO A 160 5.99 -35.39 5.54
CA PRO A 160 5.62 -35.02 6.92
C PRO A 160 6.77 -34.38 7.72
N ASN A 161 7.98 -34.92 7.60
CA ASN A 161 9.16 -34.37 8.28
C ASN A 161 9.53 -32.97 7.76
N GLU A 162 9.43 -32.73 6.45
CA GLU A 162 9.63 -31.39 5.88
C GLU A 162 8.54 -30.42 6.35
N GLN A 163 7.28 -30.87 6.41
CA GLN A 163 6.17 -30.06 6.93
C GLN A 163 6.41 -29.66 8.39
N GLU A 164 6.83 -30.59 9.25
CA GLU A 164 7.21 -30.31 10.63
C GLU A 164 8.37 -29.31 10.72
N ALA A 165 9.40 -29.46 9.88
CA ALA A 165 10.52 -28.54 9.83
C ALA A 165 10.09 -27.13 9.39
N LEU A 166 9.20 -27.02 8.39
CA LEU A 166 8.62 -25.75 7.94
C LEU A 166 7.78 -25.08 9.03
N VAL A 167 6.93 -25.84 9.73
CA VAL A 167 6.12 -25.35 10.85
C VAL A 167 7.01 -24.89 12.00
N ALA A 168 8.04 -25.64 12.34
CA ALA A 168 9.01 -25.25 13.37
C ALA A 168 9.78 -23.98 12.98
N GLY A 169 10.17 -23.83 11.70
CA GLY A 169 10.79 -22.62 11.17
C GLY A 169 9.90 -21.39 11.27
N PHE A 170 8.66 -21.51 10.82
CA PHE A 170 7.68 -20.43 10.94
C PHE A 170 7.37 -20.10 12.42
N GLY A 171 7.28 -21.11 13.29
CA GLY A 171 7.12 -20.93 14.73
C GLY A 171 8.28 -20.15 15.37
N ARG A 172 9.53 -20.41 14.97
CA ARG A 172 10.69 -19.62 15.43
C ARG A 172 10.58 -18.15 15.03
N TYR A 173 10.15 -17.86 13.80
CA TYR A 173 9.88 -16.49 13.38
C TYR A 173 8.81 -15.84 14.26
N LEU A 174 7.68 -16.51 14.48
CA LEU A 174 6.60 -15.96 15.33
C LEU A 174 7.05 -15.69 16.77
N HIS A 175 7.86 -16.58 17.36
CA HIS A 175 8.40 -16.39 18.71
C HIS A 175 9.45 -15.27 18.80
N SER A 176 10.08 -14.88 17.68
CA SER A 176 11.04 -13.78 17.64
C SER A 176 10.39 -12.39 17.61
N LEU A 177 9.09 -12.31 17.30
CA LEU A 177 8.40 -11.05 17.10
C LEU A 177 8.29 -10.25 18.41
N THR A 178 8.98 -9.11 18.44
CA THR A 178 8.93 -8.15 19.55
C THR A 178 7.86 -7.06 19.36
N ALA A 179 7.25 -7.01 18.18
CA ALA A 179 6.19 -6.07 17.82
C ALA A 179 5.26 -6.70 16.77
N PRO A 180 4.02 -6.18 16.63
CA PRO A 180 3.06 -6.72 15.68
C PRO A 180 3.61 -6.72 14.25
N VAL A 181 3.32 -7.80 13.52
CA VAL A 181 3.52 -7.92 12.08
C VAL A 181 2.18 -8.21 11.43
N GLN A 182 1.94 -7.61 10.27
CA GLN A 182 0.75 -7.87 9.49
C GLN A 182 1.12 -8.70 8.27
N VAL A 183 0.41 -9.82 8.09
CA VAL A 183 0.48 -10.64 6.88
C VAL A 183 -0.76 -10.36 6.06
N LEU A 184 -0.59 -9.72 4.91
CA LEU A 184 -1.65 -9.38 3.99
C LEU A 184 -1.60 -10.32 2.78
N VAL A 185 -2.64 -11.13 2.60
CA VAL A 185 -2.78 -12.02 1.45
C VAL A 185 -3.79 -11.41 0.49
N ARG A 186 -3.35 -11.07 -0.71
CA ARG A 186 -4.17 -10.48 -1.76
C ARG A 186 -4.29 -11.45 -2.93
N THR A 187 -5.47 -11.45 -3.55
CA THR A 187 -5.69 -12.12 -4.84
C THR A 187 -5.93 -11.03 -5.87
N GLU A 188 -5.09 -11.00 -6.89
CA GLU A 188 -5.07 -9.94 -7.90
C GLU A 188 -5.25 -10.54 -9.28
N ARG A 189 -5.91 -9.80 -10.18
CA ARG A 189 -5.98 -10.18 -11.58
C ARG A 189 -4.60 -10.01 -12.20
N LEU A 190 -4.10 -11.06 -12.81
CA LEU A 190 -2.81 -11.09 -13.47
C LEU A 190 -2.99 -10.55 -14.90
N ASP A 191 -2.36 -9.42 -15.20
CA ASP A 191 -2.23 -8.92 -16.57
C ASP A 191 -0.90 -9.40 -17.16
N LEU A 192 -0.94 -10.16 -18.26
CA LEU A 192 0.25 -10.66 -18.94
C LEU A 192 0.63 -9.84 -20.18
N SER A 193 -0.11 -8.78 -20.50
CA SER A 193 0.03 -8.02 -21.75
C SER A 193 1.46 -7.52 -21.96
N GLY A 194 2.11 -7.04 -20.89
CA GLY A 194 3.50 -6.58 -20.94
C GLY A 194 4.50 -7.71 -21.22
N GLN A 195 4.34 -8.87 -20.59
CA GLN A 195 5.22 -10.02 -20.80
C GLN A 195 5.05 -10.60 -22.20
N ILE A 196 3.81 -10.64 -22.71
CA ILE A 196 3.50 -11.07 -24.07
C ILE A 196 4.18 -10.13 -25.08
N ALA A 197 4.09 -8.82 -24.88
CA ALA A 197 4.75 -7.84 -25.74
C ALA A 197 6.27 -8.02 -25.72
N GLN A 198 6.87 -8.16 -24.54
CA GLN A 198 8.31 -8.38 -24.38
C GLN A 198 8.78 -9.70 -25.00
N LEU A 199 7.98 -10.76 -24.90
CA LEU A 199 8.29 -12.05 -25.51
C LEU A 199 8.28 -11.96 -27.03
N ARG A 200 7.32 -11.23 -27.61
CA ARG A 200 7.25 -10.98 -29.06
C ARG A 200 8.40 -10.11 -29.56
N GLU A 201 8.76 -9.07 -28.81
CA GLU A 201 9.87 -8.19 -29.14
C GLU A 201 11.21 -8.94 -29.13
N ARG A 202 11.45 -9.79 -28.13
CA ARG A 202 12.68 -10.59 -28.00
C ARG A 202 12.72 -11.86 -28.85
N ALA A 203 11.60 -12.25 -29.45
CA ALA A 203 11.57 -13.44 -30.30
C ALA A 203 12.46 -13.23 -31.54
N GLY A 204 12.43 -12.03 -32.12
CA GLY A 204 13.30 -11.63 -33.22
C GLY A 204 14.76 -11.52 -32.75
N GLY A 205 15.66 -12.28 -33.36
CA GLY A 205 17.09 -12.30 -33.01
C GLY A 205 17.49 -13.45 -32.08
N LEU A 206 16.60 -14.40 -31.80
CA LEU A 206 16.99 -15.64 -31.13
C LEU A 206 17.96 -16.46 -32.02
N PRO A 207 18.94 -17.18 -31.43
CA PRO A 207 20.01 -17.83 -32.19
C PRO A 207 19.56 -18.91 -33.19
N HIS A 208 18.34 -19.44 -33.02
CA HIS A 208 17.82 -20.53 -33.82
C HIS A 208 16.35 -20.28 -34.19
N PRO A 209 15.93 -20.49 -35.45
CA PRO A 209 14.57 -20.18 -35.90
C PRO A 209 13.48 -20.96 -35.16
N ALA A 210 13.79 -22.18 -34.71
CA ALA A 210 12.86 -22.96 -33.87
C ALA A 210 12.59 -22.30 -32.49
N LEU A 211 13.56 -21.58 -31.92
CA LEU A 211 13.38 -20.86 -30.66
C LEU A 211 12.51 -19.62 -30.86
N GLU A 212 12.70 -18.91 -31.98
CA GLU A 212 11.83 -17.80 -32.39
C GLU A 212 10.39 -18.27 -32.58
N ALA A 213 10.17 -19.35 -33.33
CA ALA A 213 8.85 -19.93 -33.53
C ALA A 213 8.20 -20.35 -32.18
N ALA A 214 8.96 -21.02 -31.30
CA ALA A 214 8.47 -21.42 -29.98
C ALA A 214 8.13 -20.22 -29.08
N ALA A 215 8.90 -19.13 -29.13
CA ALA A 215 8.63 -17.92 -28.37
C ALA A 215 7.33 -17.24 -28.82
N LEU A 216 7.10 -17.15 -30.14
CA LEU A 216 5.87 -16.60 -30.71
C LEU A 216 4.66 -17.48 -30.41
N GLU A 217 4.77 -18.80 -30.56
CA GLU A 217 3.71 -19.75 -30.22
C GLU A 217 3.37 -19.67 -28.72
N HIS A 218 4.37 -19.53 -27.85
CA HIS A 218 4.14 -19.33 -26.42
C HIS A 218 3.42 -18.01 -26.14
N ALA A 219 3.80 -16.91 -26.80
CA ALA A 219 3.10 -15.63 -26.67
C ALA A 219 1.62 -15.75 -27.07
N ASP A 220 1.32 -16.44 -28.17
CA ASP A 220 -0.05 -16.65 -28.65
C ASP A 220 -0.85 -17.56 -27.71
N TYR A 221 -0.23 -18.60 -27.16
CA TYR A 221 -0.84 -19.42 -26.10
C TYR A 221 -1.20 -18.58 -24.86
N LEU A 222 -0.33 -17.68 -24.41
CA LEU A 222 -0.61 -16.81 -23.27
C LEU A 222 -1.76 -15.83 -23.54
N VAL A 223 -1.87 -15.31 -24.77
CA VAL A 223 -3.03 -14.50 -25.19
C VAL A 223 -4.31 -15.32 -25.13
N GLN A 224 -4.29 -16.53 -25.68
CA GLN A 224 -5.45 -17.43 -25.65
C GLN A 224 -5.87 -17.76 -24.21
N LEU A 225 -4.89 -18.06 -23.34
CA LEU A 225 -5.12 -18.40 -21.95
C LEU A 225 -5.77 -17.23 -21.17
N GLY A 226 -5.31 -15.99 -21.40
CA GLY A 226 -5.90 -14.80 -20.81
C GLY A 226 -7.31 -14.48 -21.32
N GLY A 227 -7.63 -14.87 -22.56
CA GLY A 227 -8.99 -14.71 -23.13
C GLY A 227 -10.00 -15.74 -22.61
N GLN A 228 -9.54 -16.93 -22.23
CA GLN A 228 -10.40 -18.03 -21.77
C GLN A 228 -10.57 -18.10 -20.25
N SER A 229 -9.63 -17.52 -19.49
CA SER A 229 -9.60 -17.66 -18.04
C SER A 229 -9.27 -16.35 -17.33
N HIS A 230 -9.92 -16.12 -16.19
CA HIS A 230 -9.48 -15.06 -15.28
C HIS A 230 -8.23 -15.51 -14.55
N LEU A 231 -7.07 -15.08 -15.06
CA LEU A 231 -5.79 -15.35 -14.42
C LEU A 231 -5.69 -14.57 -13.11
N LEU A 232 -5.52 -15.28 -12.00
CA LEU A 232 -5.38 -14.71 -10.68
C LEU A 232 -3.99 -15.06 -10.13
N ARG A 233 -3.33 -14.09 -9.52
CA ARG A 233 -2.11 -14.31 -8.73
C ARG A 233 -2.38 -14.03 -7.27
N ARG A 234 -1.75 -14.82 -6.39
CA ARG A 234 -1.73 -14.53 -4.95
C ARG A 234 -0.47 -13.75 -4.63
N GLN A 235 -0.64 -12.57 -4.04
CA GLN A 235 0.47 -11.77 -3.50
C GLN A 235 0.41 -11.84 -1.97
N VAL A 236 1.49 -12.25 -1.33
CA VAL A 236 1.62 -12.25 0.12
C VAL A 236 2.56 -11.12 0.50
N LEU A 237 2.07 -10.19 1.31
CA LEU A 237 2.80 -9.02 1.77
C LEU A 237 3.02 -9.13 3.27
N LEU A 238 4.26 -8.89 3.69
CA LEU A 238 4.67 -8.73 5.08
C LEU A 238 4.79 -7.24 5.37
N VAL A 239 3.98 -6.73 6.29
CA VAL A 239 3.98 -5.31 6.68
C VAL A 239 4.51 -5.19 8.10
N LEU A 240 5.64 -4.51 8.23
CA LEU A 240 6.32 -4.22 9.50
C LEU A 240 6.09 -2.74 9.81
N ARG A 241 5.50 -2.43 10.96
CA ARG A 241 5.28 -1.05 11.42
C ARG A 241 6.06 -0.77 12.70
N GLU A 242 6.65 0.42 12.77
CA GLU A 242 7.32 0.96 13.95
C GLU A 242 6.69 2.32 14.32
N PRO A 243 5.91 2.39 15.41
CA PRO A 243 5.28 3.62 15.85
C PRO A 243 6.29 4.57 16.53
N TYR A 244 6.13 5.89 16.33
CA TYR A 244 6.97 6.91 16.99
C TYR A 244 6.71 7.06 18.50
N GLY A 245 5.63 6.48 19.03
CA GLY A 245 5.28 6.51 20.46
C GLY A 245 4.73 5.17 20.93
N VAL A 246 4.31 5.09 22.19
CA VAL A 246 3.59 3.90 22.71
C VAL A 246 2.43 3.62 21.76
N ALA A 247 2.46 2.47 21.10
CA ALA A 247 1.37 2.01 20.28
C ALA A 247 0.09 2.06 21.12
N ALA A 248 -0.72 3.09 20.96
CA ALA A 248 -2.07 3.06 21.48
C ALA A 248 -2.71 1.81 20.85
N PRO A 249 -3.29 0.90 21.64
CA PRO A 249 -3.92 -0.30 21.11
C PRO A 249 -4.81 0.09 19.94
N THR A 250 -4.46 -0.41 18.75
CA THR A 250 -5.25 -0.16 17.55
C THR A 250 -6.49 -1.04 17.67
N ASP A 251 -7.57 -0.46 18.19
CA ASP A 251 -8.87 -1.10 18.24
C ASP A 251 -9.43 -1.24 16.82
N GLY A 252 -9.00 -2.27 16.09
CA GLY A 252 -9.67 -2.91 14.93
C GLY A 252 -9.93 -2.08 13.66
N LEU A 253 -9.91 -0.75 13.74
CA LEU A 253 -10.14 0.18 12.62
C LEU A 253 -9.24 1.39 12.87
N GLY A 254 -8.17 1.49 12.07
CA GLY A 254 -7.06 2.44 12.19
C GLY A 254 -7.46 3.93 12.20
N GLY A 255 -8.06 4.39 13.29
CA GLY A 255 -8.28 5.80 13.57
C GLY A 255 -7.97 6.12 15.04
N PRO A 256 -7.43 7.32 15.32
CA PRO A 256 -7.20 7.74 16.70
C PRO A 256 -8.53 7.80 17.45
N GLY A 257 -8.56 7.20 18.65
CA GLY A 257 -9.74 7.23 19.52
C GLY A 257 -10.18 8.67 19.88
N PRO A 258 -11.43 8.88 20.30
CA PRO A 258 -11.95 10.22 20.60
C PRO A 258 -11.15 10.97 21.68
N LEU A 259 -10.49 10.26 22.60
CA LEU A 259 -9.61 10.85 23.60
C LEU A 259 -8.24 11.27 23.04
N ALA A 260 -7.75 10.61 21.98
CA ALA A 260 -6.52 11.01 21.28
C ALA A 260 -6.73 12.31 20.50
N VAL A 261 -7.94 12.54 19.98
CA VAL A 261 -8.30 13.80 19.29
C VAL A 261 -8.27 14.98 20.26
N LEU A 262 -8.76 14.82 21.49
CA LEU A 262 -8.72 15.88 22.53
C LEU A 262 -7.29 16.15 23.04
N GLY A 263 -6.45 15.11 23.20
CA GLY A 263 -5.03 15.28 23.54
C GLY A 263 -4.19 15.93 22.42
N SER A 264 -4.56 15.71 21.15
CA SER A 264 -3.86 16.27 19.99
C SER A 264 -4.09 17.77 19.79
N MET A 265 -5.20 18.33 20.31
CA MET A 265 -5.48 19.76 20.23
C MET A 265 -4.71 20.58 21.28
N ALA A 266 -4.46 20.02 22.46
CA ALA A 266 -3.65 20.66 23.50
C ALA A 266 -2.14 20.66 23.16
N SER A 267 -1.66 19.65 22.44
CA SER A 267 -0.24 19.50 22.07
C SER A 267 0.14 20.18 20.75
N ARG A 268 -0.82 20.52 19.88
CA ARG A 268 -0.59 21.21 18.60
C ARG A 268 -0.07 22.63 18.72
N ARG A 269 -0.34 23.31 19.84
CA ARG A 269 0.08 24.71 20.05
C ARG A 269 1.51 24.84 20.60
N GLN A 270 2.06 23.78 21.20
CA GLN A 270 3.41 23.77 21.80
C GLN A 270 4.49 23.12 20.93
N ARG A 271 4.15 22.24 19.97
CA ARG A 271 5.14 21.51 19.15
C ARG A 271 5.67 22.26 17.92
N LYS A 272 5.10 23.42 17.56
CA LYS A 272 5.43 24.09 16.29
C LYS A 272 6.81 24.76 16.24
N HIS A 273 7.53 24.89 17.37
CA HIS A 273 8.83 25.60 17.43
C HIS A 273 10.04 24.73 17.82
N ALA A 274 9.87 23.44 18.18
CA ALA A 274 10.98 22.56 18.59
C ALA A 274 11.12 21.25 17.78
N ALA A 275 10.26 21.04 16.77
CA ALA A 275 10.05 19.74 16.12
C ALA A 275 11.08 19.37 15.03
N GLY A 276 11.75 20.34 14.39
CA GLY A 276 12.54 20.05 13.17
C GLY A 276 13.79 19.18 13.37
N GLN A 277 14.37 19.14 14.56
CA GLN A 277 15.67 18.48 14.80
C GLN A 277 15.58 17.25 15.73
N VAL A 278 14.58 17.22 16.64
CA VAL A 278 14.31 16.09 17.54
C VAL A 278 13.49 15.00 16.84
N ASP A 279 12.64 15.35 15.86
CA ASP A 279 11.91 14.36 15.05
C ASP A 279 12.83 13.52 14.16
N GLY A 280 13.96 14.09 13.71
CA GLY A 280 14.96 13.37 12.92
C GLY A 280 15.54 12.17 13.67
N GLY A 281 16.05 12.38 14.90
CA GLY A 281 16.64 11.29 15.70
C GLY A 281 15.66 10.15 16.01
N LEU A 282 14.41 10.48 16.30
CA LEU A 282 13.35 9.49 16.52
C LEU A 282 13.04 8.70 15.25
N ARG A 283 13.01 9.38 14.10
CA ARG A 283 12.83 8.77 12.79
C ARG A 283 13.95 7.79 12.45
N TRP A 284 15.21 8.21 12.58
CA TRP A 284 16.37 7.34 12.33
C TRP A 284 16.38 6.09 13.22
N ALA A 285 16.02 6.24 14.50
CA ALA A 285 15.92 5.12 15.42
C ALA A 285 14.77 4.16 15.09
N ALA A 286 13.65 4.67 14.60
CA ALA A 286 12.52 3.85 14.14
C ALA A 286 12.86 3.11 12.84
N GLU A 287 13.50 3.80 11.88
CA GLU A 287 13.95 3.23 10.62
C GLU A 287 14.98 2.11 10.85
N SER A 288 15.98 2.34 11.71
CA SER A 288 16.99 1.32 12.06
C SER A 288 16.36 0.07 12.69
N ARG A 289 15.30 0.24 13.49
CA ARG A 289 14.54 -0.89 14.07
C ARG A 289 13.72 -1.63 13.00
N LEU A 290 13.12 -0.92 12.06
CA LEU A 290 12.42 -1.54 10.93
C LEU A 290 13.36 -2.36 10.05
N VAL A 291 14.51 -1.79 9.69
CA VAL A 291 15.53 -2.48 8.88
C VAL A 291 15.99 -3.74 9.61
N ARG A 292 16.31 -3.65 10.91
CA ARG A 292 16.69 -4.83 11.71
C ARG A 292 15.59 -5.89 11.71
N ARG A 293 14.33 -5.52 11.95
CA ARG A 293 13.20 -6.46 11.96
C ARG A 293 12.95 -7.09 10.60
N LEU A 294 13.17 -6.34 9.52
CA LEU A 294 13.10 -6.87 8.16
C LEU A 294 14.21 -7.90 7.92
N SER A 295 15.45 -7.60 8.30
CA SER A 295 16.56 -8.54 8.19
C SER A 295 16.31 -9.81 9.01
N GLU A 296 15.84 -9.68 10.25
CA GLU A 296 15.43 -10.81 11.09
C GLU A 296 14.34 -11.66 10.42
N ALA A 297 13.36 -11.03 9.75
CA ALA A 297 12.32 -11.75 9.01
C ALA A 297 12.91 -12.51 7.80
N ILE A 298 13.81 -11.88 7.03
CA ILE A 298 14.48 -12.51 5.88
C ILE A 298 15.28 -13.74 6.35
N GLU A 299 16.08 -13.59 7.41
CA GLU A 299 16.93 -14.65 7.94
C GLU A 299 16.13 -15.81 8.52
N LEU A 300 15.08 -15.53 9.30
CA LEU A 300 14.31 -16.58 9.98
C LEU A 300 13.34 -17.31 9.06
N LEU A 301 12.84 -16.67 8.00
CA LEU A 301 11.92 -17.28 7.03
C LEU A 301 12.64 -18.00 5.88
N SER A 302 13.90 -17.65 5.60
CA SER A 302 14.70 -18.30 4.55
C SER A 302 14.84 -19.83 4.73
N PRO A 303 15.12 -20.39 5.93
CA PRO A 303 15.13 -21.84 6.15
C PRO A 303 13.79 -22.53 5.89
N ALA A 304 12.67 -21.79 5.96
CA ALA A 304 11.36 -22.29 5.61
C ALA A 304 11.07 -22.23 4.09
N GLY A 305 12.06 -21.86 3.27
CA GLY A 305 11.90 -21.67 1.82
C GLY A 305 11.05 -20.45 1.45
N ILE A 306 10.80 -19.55 2.40
CA ILE A 306 10.02 -18.33 2.21
C ILE A 306 11.02 -17.18 2.00
N ALA A 307 11.17 -16.76 0.75
CA ALA A 307 11.96 -15.60 0.40
C ALA A 307 11.16 -14.33 0.70
N VAL A 308 11.77 -13.39 1.42
CA VAL A 308 11.19 -12.08 1.73
C VAL A 308 12.00 -11.02 1.01
N THR A 309 11.34 -10.20 0.20
CA THR A 309 11.99 -9.15 -0.59
C THR A 309 11.33 -7.81 -0.28
N PRO A 310 12.06 -6.81 0.25
CA PRO A 310 11.49 -5.48 0.48
C PRO A 310 11.03 -4.87 -0.84
N LEU A 311 9.92 -4.14 -0.78
CA LEU A 311 9.46 -3.35 -1.92
C LEU A 311 10.29 -2.08 -2.04
N ASP A 312 10.67 -1.74 -3.27
CA ASP A 312 11.21 -0.41 -3.58
C ASP A 312 10.12 0.67 -3.48
N ALA A 313 10.52 1.94 -3.61
CA ALA A 313 9.59 3.08 -3.53
C ALA A 313 8.42 2.99 -4.54
N GLY A 314 8.71 2.58 -5.77
CA GLY A 314 7.71 2.46 -6.84
C GLY A 314 6.72 1.33 -6.57
N GLN A 315 7.23 0.17 -6.15
CA GLN A 315 6.43 -1.00 -5.80
C GLN A 315 5.58 -0.76 -4.55
N ALA A 316 6.14 -0.12 -3.52
CA ALA A 316 5.38 0.24 -2.31
C ALA A 316 4.25 1.22 -2.65
N THR A 317 4.52 2.20 -3.50
CA THR A 317 3.51 3.14 -4.01
C THR A 317 2.44 2.43 -4.82
N ALA A 318 2.81 1.47 -5.68
CA ALA A 318 1.89 0.65 -6.46
C ALA A 318 0.92 -0.14 -5.56
N VAL A 319 1.45 -0.75 -4.51
CA VAL A 319 0.66 -1.50 -3.52
C VAL A 319 -0.31 -0.55 -2.80
N LEU A 320 0.14 0.62 -2.36
CA LEU A 320 -0.71 1.61 -1.71
C LEU A 320 -1.80 2.15 -2.67
N ALA A 321 -1.46 2.41 -3.92
CA ALA A 321 -2.40 2.89 -4.93
C ALA A 321 -3.48 1.83 -5.25
N SER A 322 -3.08 0.58 -5.44
CA SER A 322 -4.03 -0.53 -5.66
C SER A 322 -4.93 -0.81 -4.46
N ALA A 323 -4.47 -0.55 -3.23
CA ALA A 323 -5.32 -0.62 -2.05
C ALA A 323 -6.42 0.46 -2.06
N CYS A 324 -6.19 1.58 -2.76
CA CYS A 324 -7.16 2.67 -2.92
C CYS A 324 -8.05 2.52 -4.16
N ASN A 325 -7.66 1.68 -5.12
CA ASN A 325 -8.42 1.36 -6.31
C ASN A 325 -8.36 -0.15 -6.59
N PRO A 326 -9.25 -0.97 -6.00
CA PRO A 326 -9.17 -2.42 -6.11
C PRO A 326 -9.48 -2.96 -7.51
N ASP A 327 -10.09 -2.14 -8.39
CA ASP A 327 -10.41 -2.52 -9.77
C ASP A 327 -9.23 -2.28 -10.73
N SER A 328 -8.12 -1.70 -10.27
CA SER A 328 -6.94 -1.51 -11.12
C SER A 328 -6.23 -2.85 -11.37
N LEU A 329 -5.96 -3.12 -12.66
CA LEU A 329 -5.10 -4.22 -13.06
C LEU A 329 -3.65 -3.81 -12.79
N LEU A 330 -2.97 -4.51 -11.89
CA LEU A 330 -1.56 -4.27 -11.62
C LEU A 330 -0.70 -5.11 -12.57
N PRO A 331 0.29 -4.50 -13.26
CA PRO A 331 1.24 -5.27 -14.03
C PRO A 331 2.11 -6.15 -13.10
N PRO A 332 2.58 -7.32 -13.55
CA PRO A 332 3.30 -8.30 -12.72
C PRO A 332 4.64 -7.80 -12.16
N THR A 333 5.20 -6.79 -12.81
CA THR A 333 6.40 -6.02 -12.43
C THR A 333 6.02 -4.55 -12.57
N ALA A 334 5.40 -4.00 -11.54
CA ALA A 334 5.06 -2.60 -11.53
C ALA A 334 6.33 -1.77 -11.29
N ARG A 335 7.09 -1.51 -12.35
CA ARG A 335 7.95 -0.31 -12.43
C ARG A 335 7.01 0.88 -12.56
N LEU A 336 6.36 1.26 -11.47
CA LEU A 336 5.75 2.57 -11.37
C LEU A 336 6.88 3.55 -11.05
N ALA A 337 7.00 4.58 -11.88
CA ALA A 337 7.88 5.71 -11.63
C ALA A 337 7.59 6.32 -10.24
N GLY A 338 8.64 6.79 -9.57
CA GLY A 338 8.52 7.44 -8.26
C GLY A 338 7.67 8.71 -8.34
N ALA A 339 7.11 9.14 -7.20
CA ALA A 339 6.22 10.32 -7.13
C ALA A 339 6.89 11.63 -7.59
N ASP A 340 8.23 11.68 -7.55
CA ASP A 340 9.06 12.83 -7.93
C ASP A 340 9.74 12.66 -9.29
N GLU A 341 9.50 11.53 -9.96
CA GLU A 341 10.13 11.21 -11.24
C GLU A 341 9.28 11.82 -12.38
N VAL A 342 9.87 12.80 -13.07
CA VAL A 342 9.27 13.38 -14.27
C VAL A 342 9.11 12.24 -15.29
N ILE A 343 7.87 11.95 -15.71
CA ILE A 343 7.58 10.99 -16.78
C ILE A 343 8.11 11.58 -18.09
N THR A 344 9.41 11.47 -18.29
CA THR A 344 10.02 11.59 -19.61
C THR A 344 10.01 10.19 -20.19
N THR A 345 9.14 9.93 -21.16
CA THR A 345 9.33 8.83 -22.09
C THR A 345 10.59 9.10 -22.89
N SER A 346 11.74 8.84 -22.31
CA SER A 346 12.98 8.62 -23.04
C SER A 346 13.24 7.12 -23.01
N HIS A 347 13.07 6.53 -24.18
CA HIS A 347 13.50 5.18 -24.52
C HIS A 347 14.89 4.92 -23.89
N PRO A 348 15.09 3.85 -23.11
CA PRO A 348 16.44 3.44 -22.77
C PRO A 348 17.09 2.84 -24.03
N ASP A 349 18.24 3.40 -24.38
CA ASP A 349 19.20 2.87 -25.35
C ASP A 349 19.60 1.44 -24.93
N PRO A 350 19.51 0.43 -25.81
CA PRO A 350 19.75 -0.98 -25.48
C PRO A 350 21.21 -1.36 -25.15
N SER A 351 22.13 -0.40 -25.00
CA SER A 351 23.57 -0.68 -24.87
C SER A 351 24.12 -0.91 -23.46
N GLU A 352 23.33 -0.77 -22.38
CA GLU A 352 23.85 -0.90 -21.00
C GLU A 352 23.36 -2.12 -20.20
N GLN A 353 22.84 -3.17 -20.85
CA GLN A 353 22.38 -4.39 -20.15
C GLN A 353 23.35 -5.58 -20.13
N ASP A 354 24.51 -5.49 -20.77
CA ASP A 354 25.50 -6.57 -20.73
C ASP A 354 26.83 -6.09 -20.15
N THR A 355 27.00 -6.22 -18.83
CA THR A 355 28.26 -6.65 -18.17
C THR A 355 28.14 -6.59 -16.65
N ALA A 356 27.32 -7.46 -16.05
CA ALA A 356 27.44 -7.75 -14.62
C ALA A 356 27.07 -9.20 -14.31
N GLY A 357 27.95 -10.10 -14.74
CA GLY A 357 28.05 -11.44 -14.15
C GLY A 357 27.98 -12.57 -15.15
N ILE A 358 29.13 -12.94 -15.71
CA ILE A 358 29.47 -14.32 -16.03
C ILE A 358 31.02 -14.44 -16.09
N LEU A 359 31.54 -15.30 -15.20
CA LEU A 359 32.81 -16.03 -15.22
C LEU A 359 34.14 -15.27 -15.49
N ARG A 360 34.86 -15.00 -14.39
CA ARG A 360 36.29 -14.67 -14.39
C ARG A 360 37.13 -15.91 -14.06
N ARG A 361 37.81 -16.50 -15.04
CA ARG A 361 39.09 -17.25 -14.86
C ARG A 361 39.78 -17.53 -16.23
N PRO A 362 41.10 -17.84 -16.27
CA PRO A 362 42.07 -16.99 -16.98
C PRO A 362 42.95 -17.76 -17.98
N VAL A 363 43.28 -17.15 -19.12
CA VAL A 363 44.37 -17.54 -20.05
C VAL A 363 44.66 -16.25 -20.86
N GLY A 364 45.86 -15.72 -21.13
CA GLY A 364 47.21 -16.28 -21.23
C GLY A 364 47.69 -16.09 -22.67
N HIS A 365 48.63 -15.15 -22.90
CA HIS A 365 49.42 -14.92 -24.14
C HIS A 365 48.61 -14.55 -25.42
N ALA A 366 49.10 -13.84 -26.44
CA ALA A 366 50.22 -12.94 -26.70
C ALA A 366 50.08 -12.48 -28.17
N PHE A 367 50.74 -11.37 -28.52
CA PHE A 367 51.17 -10.95 -29.88
C PHE A 367 50.12 -10.57 -30.95
N GLY A 368 50.47 -9.54 -31.72
CA GLY A 368 49.87 -9.22 -33.02
C GLY A 368 49.59 -7.73 -33.24
N GLN A 369 50.64 -6.91 -33.26
CA GLN A 369 50.67 -5.70 -34.08
C GLN A 369 50.79 -6.12 -35.56
N ASP A 370 50.50 -5.17 -36.46
CA ASP A 370 50.57 -5.18 -37.95
C ASP A 370 49.15 -4.99 -38.52
N GLU A 371 48.81 -4.02 -39.35
CA GLU A 371 49.54 -3.22 -40.34
C GLU A 371 48.65 -2.00 -40.70
N ASP A 372 49.26 -0.84 -40.99
CA ASP A 372 48.82 -0.03 -42.14
C ASP A 372 49.87 1.05 -42.49
N TYR A 373 50.54 0.79 -43.61
CA TYR A 373 50.92 1.70 -44.70
C TYR A 373 51.48 3.10 -44.40
N ASP A 374 52.76 3.31 -44.70
CA ASP A 374 53.19 4.20 -45.81
C ASP A 374 54.73 4.18 -45.95
N ASP A 375 55.20 3.80 -47.14
CA ASP A 375 56.53 4.00 -47.73
C ASP A 375 56.34 5.11 -48.82
N PRO A 376 57.35 5.84 -49.38
CA PRO A 376 58.76 5.48 -49.42
C PRO A 376 59.81 6.61 -49.40
N ASP A 377 61.06 6.16 -49.56
CA ASP A 377 62.26 6.84 -50.10
C ASP A 377 63.12 7.69 -49.14
N PHE A 378 64.33 7.21 -48.85
CA PHE A 378 65.58 7.74 -49.44
C PHE A 378 66.84 7.02 -48.90
N ASP A 379 67.63 6.50 -49.85
CA ASP A 379 69.08 6.41 -49.99
C ASP A 379 70.05 6.08 -48.82
N ASP A 380 70.89 5.10 -49.16
CA ASP A 380 72.35 5.04 -49.08
C ASP A 380 73.11 4.55 -47.82
N GLU A 381 74.06 3.67 -48.18
CA GLU A 381 75.41 3.50 -47.65
C GLU A 381 75.65 2.78 -46.30
N ASP A 382 76.12 1.53 -46.47
CA ASP A 382 77.49 1.11 -46.13
C ASP A 382 77.72 0.28 -44.85
N GLY A 383 78.28 -0.93 -45.06
CA GLY A 383 79.45 -1.38 -44.30
C GLY A 383 79.30 -2.39 -43.15
N ARG A 384 79.90 -3.57 -43.37
CA ARG A 384 80.57 -4.50 -42.41
C ARG A 384 79.67 -5.39 -41.53
N VAL A 385 79.64 -6.72 -41.67
CA VAL A 385 80.66 -7.79 -41.46
C VAL A 385 81.20 -7.88 -40.02
N ARG A 386 81.14 -9.12 -39.49
CA ARG A 386 81.66 -9.70 -38.22
C ARG A 386 80.67 -9.61 -37.05
N SER A 387 80.42 -10.66 -36.28
CA SER A 387 80.94 -12.05 -36.20
C SER A 387 80.07 -12.80 -35.21
#